data_AF-A0A3P0XAS5-F1
#
_entry.id   AF-A0A3P0XAS5-F1
#
_cell.length_a   1.000
_cell.length_b   1.000
_cell.length_c   1.000
_cell.angle_alpha   90.00
_cell.angle_beta   90.00
_cell.angle_gamma   90.00
#
_symmetry.space_group_name_H-M   'P 1'
#
loop_
_entity.id
_entity.type
_entity.pdbx_description
1 polymer ?
#
loop_
_entity_poly.entity_id
_entity_poly.type
_entity_poly.pdbx_seq_one_letter_code
_entity_poly.pdbx_strand_id
1 'polypeptide(L)'
;MSAAPAEHREQVSPSAQRILVLNSGSSSLKAGLFVPEAGVNFAGERALFTAEASGIGSGKGSLALHDGEGKEIASNAAALGSQAEALEAVRQALQAQQPGAHPAAVCHRIVHGGPRLRNHTRVTPDVLSTLRASIHFAPLHLPASIELLEQAGTLFPDVPQIACFDTAFHQTMPAVAKQLPIPSRFSAEGVERYGFHGLSYESLVRQLQTESDPLPERIVFAHLGGGSSLCGVLRGRSVDTTMGLTPAGGVPMATRTGDLDPGVLLFLARRAGLSLDDLETMVNHEAGLAGIAGGSGDMQQLEKQSHAPDGTPQSRAEAALAFDLFAIAVAKAIAGLVVSLHGLDLLVFAGGIGEHSAPLRAAVLEKLAPFGIRIDAEANVRHGAGSSEDCISTANSKVPVRIVRAEEDLVIAAHGRTLLHG
;
A
#
# COMPACT_ATOMS: atom_id res chain seq x y z
N MET A 1 20.39 7.23 -57.47
CA MET A 1 19.41 6.63 -56.54
C MET A 1 20.20 6.05 -55.38
N SER A 2 20.27 6.81 -54.28
CA SER A 2 21.05 6.44 -53.09
C SER A 2 20.16 5.59 -52.18
N ALA A 3 20.58 4.35 -51.91
CA ALA A 3 19.94 3.51 -50.91
C ALA A 3 20.26 4.06 -49.51
N ALA A 4 19.24 4.25 -48.69
CA ALA A 4 19.39 4.58 -47.27
C ALA A 4 19.84 3.32 -46.50
N PRO A 5 20.67 3.45 -45.45
CA PRO A 5 21.11 2.31 -44.67
C PRO A 5 20.00 1.84 -43.72
N ALA A 6 19.83 0.53 -43.62
CA ALA A 6 18.97 -0.11 -42.63
C ALA A 6 19.53 0.16 -41.23
N GLU A 7 18.72 0.78 -40.37
CA GLU A 7 19.03 0.95 -38.95
C GLU A 7 19.08 -0.43 -38.29
N HIS A 8 20.27 -0.80 -37.82
CA HIS A 8 20.45 -1.87 -36.85
C HIS A 8 19.75 -1.45 -35.55
N ARG A 9 18.58 -2.02 -35.26
CA ARG A 9 18.09 -2.11 -33.88
C ARG A 9 19.04 -3.04 -33.15
N GLU A 10 19.94 -2.48 -32.34
CA GLU A 10 20.71 -3.24 -31.36
C GLU A 10 19.71 -4.04 -30.51
N GLN A 11 19.83 -5.37 -30.55
CA GLN A 11 19.13 -6.25 -29.63
C GLN A 11 19.71 -6.01 -28.24
N VAL A 12 19.06 -5.12 -27.49
CA VAL A 12 19.31 -4.91 -26.06
C VAL A 12 19.26 -6.28 -25.36
N SER A 13 20.30 -6.61 -24.61
CA SER A 13 20.41 -7.93 -23.98
C SER A 13 19.20 -8.18 -23.05
N PRO A 14 18.74 -9.43 -22.89
CA PRO A 14 17.60 -9.75 -22.03
C PRO A 14 17.75 -9.31 -20.57
N SER A 15 18.99 -9.09 -20.08
CA SER A 15 19.26 -8.53 -18.74
C SER A 15 19.04 -7.02 -18.65
N ALA A 16 19.28 -6.28 -19.73
CA ALA A 16 19.14 -4.83 -19.77
C ALA A 16 17.68 -4.33 -19.74
N GLN A 17 16.70 -5.23 -19.64
CA GLN A 17 15.27 -4.89 -19.58
C GLN A 17 14.58 -5.29 -18.27
N ARG A 18 15.27 -5.98 -17.36
CA ARG A 18 14.66 -6.53 -16.14
C ARG A 18 14.65 -5.53 -15.00
N ILE A 19 13.51 -5.33 -14.35
CA ILE A 19 13.39 -4.49 -13.15
C ILE A 19 13.11 -5.40 -11.95
N LEU A 20 13.99 -5.37 -10.94
CA LEU A 20 13.73 -6.01 -9.66
C LEU A 20 13.02 -5.01 -8.76
N VAL A 21 11.82 -5.34 -8.30
CA VAL A 21 11.05 -4.55 -7.34
C VAL A 21 11.17 -5.18 -5.96
N LEU A 22 11.38 -4.37 -4.94
CA LEU A 22 11.46 -4.76 -3.53
C LEU A 22 10.45 -3.94 -2.71
N ASN A 23 9.57 -4.63 -2.00
CA ASN A 23 8.54 -4.06 -1.15
C ASN A 23 8.64 -4.67 0.25
N SER A 24 9.27 -3.94 1.18
CA SER A 24 9.47 -4.40 2.56
C SER A 24 8.33 -3.96 3.48
N GLY A 25 7.76 -4.91 4.21
CA GLY A 25 6.99 -4.67 5.42
C GLY A 25 7.87 -4.77 6.68
N SER A 26 7.27 -4.62 7.86
CA SER A 26 8.00 -4.78 9.14
C SER A 26 8.50 -6.21 9.36
N SER A 27 7.78 -7.23 8.86
CA SER A 27 8.11 -8.65 9.04
C SER A 27 8.04 -9.47 7.75
N SER A 28 8.03 -8.79 6.60
CA SER A 28 7.99 -9.43 5.28
C SER A 28 8.80 -8.65 4.25
N LEU A 29 9.19 -9.33 3.18
CA LEU A 29 9.80 -8.76 1.99
C LEU A 29 9.15 -9.42 0.77
N LYS A 30 8.41 -8.63 0.00
CA LYS A 30 7.92 -9.02 -1.32
C LYS A 30 8.91 -8.54 -2.37
N ALA A 31 9.13 -9.37 -3.38
CA ALA A 31 9.97 -9.06 -4.51
C ALA A 31 9.34 -9.55 -5.82
N GLY A 32 9.63 -8.86 -6.91
CA GLY A 32 9.20 -9.28 -8.24
C GLY A 32 10.20 -8.87 -9.31
N LEU A 33 10.35 -9.72 -10.32
CA LEU A 33 11.21 -9.45 -11.47
C LEU A 33 10.34 -9.19 -12.70
N PHE A 34 10.41 -7.98 -13.25
CA PHE A 34 9.52 -7.51 -14.30
C PHE A 34 10.26 -7.24 -15.61
N VAL A 35 9.58 -7.45 -16.73
CA VAL A 35 10.04 -7.14 -18.08
C VAL A 35 9.00 -6.32 -18.84
N PRO A 36 9.41 -5.47 -19.79
CA PRO A 36 8.46 -4.67 -20.53
C PRO A 36 7.66 -5.57 -21.47
N GLU A 37 6.36 -5.37 -21.51
CA GLU A 37 5.48 -5.99 -22.49
C GLU A 37 4.31 -5.04 -22.77
N ALA A 38 4.24 -4.56 -24.00
CA ALA A 38 3.19 -3.64 -24.40
C ALA A 38 1.85 -4.40 -24.50
N GLY A 39 0.78 -3.81 -23.95
CA GLY A 39 -0.58 -4.31 -24.11
C GLY A 39 -1.02 -5.43 -23.17
N VAL A 40 -0.18 -5.86 -22.20
CA VAL A 40 -0.59 -6.85 -21.18
C VAL A 40 -1.33 -6.25 -20.00
N ASN A 41 -1.02 -5.00 -19.61
CA ASN A 41 -1.70 -4.26 -18.55
C ASN A 41 -1.44 -2.76 -18.69
N PHE A 42 -1.99 -1.97 -17.76
CA PHE A 42 -1.86 -0.51 -17.72
C PHE A 42 -0.40 -0.01 -17.58
N ALA A 43 0.48 -0.82 -17.00
CA ALA A 43 1.87 -0.46 -16.74
C ALA A 43 2.80 -0.83 -17.91
N GLY A 44 2.37 -1.74 -18.79
CA GLY A 44 3.23 -2.30 -19.83
C GLY A 44 4.35 -3.17 -19.26
N GLU A 45 4.12 -3.80 -18.10
CA GLU A 45 5.11 -4.60 -17.37
C GLU A 45 4.56 -6.00 -17.11
N ARG A 46 5.28 -7.06 -17.45
CA ARG A 46 4.92 -8.43 -17.07
C ARG A 46 5.85 -8.95 -15.98
N ALA A 47 5.27 -9.55 -14.95
CA ALA A 47 6.02 -10.32 -13.97
C ALA A 47 6.61 -11.58 -14.63
N LEU A 48 7.90 -11.82 -14.44
CA LEU A 48 8.52 -13.12 -14.72
C LEU A 48 8.32 -14.07 -13.53
N PHE A 49 8.59 -13.55 -12.33
CA PHE A 49 8.50 -14.26 -11.06
C PHE A 49 8.22 -13.27 -9.94
N THR A 50 7.56 -13.74 -8.89
CA THR A 50 7.48 -13.05 -7.61
C THR A 50 7.96 -13.95 -6.48
N ALA A 51 8.43 -13.33 -5.41
CA ALA A 51 8.83 -14.00 -4.19
C ALA A 51 8.30 -13.24 -2.99
N GLU A 52 7.94 -13.96 -1.94
CA GLU A 52 7.49 -13.40 -0.67
C GLU A 52 8.21 -14.12 0.47
N ALA A 53 9.06 -13.38 1.16
CA ALA A 53 9.59 -13.77 2.46
C ALA A 53 8.66 -13.24 3.55
N SER A 54 8.16 -14.12 4.41
CA SER A 54 7.25 -13.77 5.50
C SER A 54 7.79 -14.24 6.84
N GLY A 55 7.34 -13.60 7.93
CA GLY A 55 7.73 -13.98 9.29
C GLY A 55 9.21 -13.70 9.61
N ILE A 56 9.81 -12.70 8.96
CA ILE A 56 11.21 -12.29 9.17
C ILE A 56 11.41 -11.91 10.64
N GLY A 57 12.48 -12.43 11.26
CA GLY A 57 12.81 -12.21 12.67
C GLY A 57 11.99 -13.05 13.68
N SER A 58 10.95 -13.78 13.23
CA SER A 58 10.06 -14.54 14.13
C SER A 58 10.54 -15.96 14.45
N GLY A 59 11.56 -16.46 13.75
CA GLY A 59 12.01 -17.86 13.82
C GLY A 59 11.07 -18.88 13.15
N LYS A 60 9.90 -18.44 12.66
CA LYS A 60 8.92 -19.24 11.90
C LYS A 60 8.60 -18.59 10.55
N GLY A 61 9.64 -18.17 9.84
CA GLY A 61 9.48 -17.55 8.53
C GLY A 61 9.21 -18.56 7.41
N SER A 62 8.83 -18.03 6.25
CA SER A 62 8.68 -18.79 5.00
C SER A 62 9.17 -17.97 3.81
N LEU A 63 9.52 -18.68 2.74
CA LEU A 63 9.78 -18.10 1.42
C LEU A 63 8.89 -18.81 0.41
N ALA A 64 7.99 -18.05 -0.22
CA ALA A 64 7.14 -18.51 -1.30
C ALA A 64 7.56 -17.88 -2.62
N LEU A 65 7.58 -18.67 -3.69
CA LEU A 65 7.89 -18.26 -5.05
C LEU A 65 6.71 -18.57 -5.96
N HIS A 66 6.41 -17.62 -6.85
CA HIS A 66 5.36 -17.75 -7.84
C HIS A 66 5.89 -17.38 -9.23
N ASP A 67 5.31 -17.98 -10.27
CA ASP A 67 5.58 -17.58 -11.65
C ASP A 67 4.87 -16.26 -12.01
N GLY A 68 5.08 -15.79 -13.23
CA GLY A 68 4.47 -14.57 -13.75
C GLY A 68 2.93 -14.58 -13.81
N GLU A 69 2.31 -15.75 -13.73
CA GLU A 69 0.85 -15.92 -13.68
C GLU A 69 0.34 -16.04 -12.23
N GLY A 70 1.24 -15.98 -11.25
CA GLY A 70 0.93 -16.07 -9.82
C GLY A 70 0.75 -17.50 -9.32
N LYS A 71 1.12 -18.52 -10.10
CA LYS A 71 1.07 -19.91 -9.66
C LYS A 71 2.28 -20.22 -8.77
N GLU A 72 2.03 -20.86 -7.63
CA GLU A 72 3.10 -21.26 -6.71
C GLU A 72 4.05 -22.27 -7.37
N ILE A 73 5.34 -21.93 -7.38
CA ILE A 73 6.45 -22.78 -7.85
C ILE A 73 7.05 -23.54 -6.67
N ALA A 74 7.24 -22.85 -5.55
CA ALA A 74 7.82 -23.41 -4.34
C ALA A 74 7.40 -22.59 -3.11
N SER A 75 7.18 -23.26 -1.99
CA SER A 75 6.95 -22.63 -0.70
C SER A 75 7.64 -23.44 0.39
N ASN A 76 8.60 -22.82 1.08
CA ASN A 76 9.43 -23.48 2.08
C ASN A 76 9.46 -22.71 3.38
N ALA A 77 9.54 -23.43 4.51
CA ALA A 77 9.91 -22.83 5.78
C ALA A 77 11.33 -22.27 5.68
N ALA A 78 11.52 -21.02 6.10
CA ALA A 78 12.79 -20.32 6.03
C ALA A 78 12.99 -19.49 7.31
N ALA A 79 13.98 -19.86 8.11
CA ALA A 79 14.34 -19.08 9.29
C ALA A 79 15.17 -17.86 8.87
N LEU A 80 14.48 -16.80 8.44
CA LEU A 80 15.09 -15.53 8.03
C LEU A 80 15.14 -14.59 9.22
N GLY A 81 16.33 -14.30 9.74
CA GLY A 81 16.56 -13.47 10.92
C GLY A 81 16.50 -11.96 10.63
N SER A 82 16.73 -11.55 9.39
CA SER A 82 16.78 -10.14 8.99
C SER A 82 16.24 -9.89 7.58
N GLN A 83 15.96 -8.62 7.26
CA GLN A 83 15.62 -8.19 5.91
C GLN A 83 16.76 -8.44 4.91
N ALA A 84 18.01 -8.35 5.35
CA ALA A 84 19.19 -8.66 4.55
C ALA A 84 19.22 -10.14 4.14
N GLU A 85 18.98 -11.05 5.10
CA GLU A 85 18.88 -12.49 4.82
C GLU A 85 17.71 -12.81 3.90
N ALA A 86 16.57 -12.15 4.07
CA ALA A 86 15.41 -12.30 3.20
C ALA A 86 15.73 -11.86 1.76
N LEU A 87 16.42 -10.73 1.58
CA LEU A 87 16.84 -10.25 0.25
C LEU A 87 17.81 -11.23 -0.41
N GLU A 88 18.77 -11.77 0.33
CA GLU A 88 19.71 -12.77 -0.18
C GLU A 88 18.99 -14.06 -0.59
N ALA A 89 18.04 -14.54 0.22
CA ALA A 89 17.23 -15.71 -0.11
C ALA A 89 16.37 -15.48 -1.37
N VAL A 90 15.77 -14.30 -1.51
CA VAL A 90 15.05 -13.87 -2.72
C VAL A 90 16.00 -13.86 -3.93
N ARG A 91 17.19 -13.29 -3.80
CA ARG A 91 18.20 -13.23 -4.87
C ARG A 91 18.59 -14.64 -5.33
N GLN A 92 18.85 -15.55 -4.40
CA GLN A 92 19.18 -16.95 -4.71
C GLN A 92 18.03 -17.66 -5.42
N ALA A 93 16.80 -17.47 -4.94
CA ALA A 93 15.63 -18.07 -5.56
C ALA A 93 15.39 -17.54 -6.99
N LEU A 94 15.58 -16.23 -7.21
CA LEU A 94 15.53 -15.63 -8.55
C LEU A 94 16.61 -16.18 -9.47
N GLN A 95 17.85 -16.32 -8.98
CA GLN A 95 18.95 -16.90 -9.77
C GLN A 95 18.72 -18.37 -10.11
N ALA A 96 18.09 -19.14 -9.22
CA ALA A 96 17.76 -20.53 -9.47
C ALA A 96 16.70 -20.69 -10.57
N GLN A 97 15.68 -19.82 -10.57
CA GLN A 97 14.62 -19.85 -11.59
C GLN A 97 15.04 -19.21 -12.92
N GLN A 98 15.93 -18.23 -12.87
CA GLN A 98 16.44 -17.53 -14.05
C GLN A 98 17.98 -17.40 -13.95
N PRO A 99 18.73 -18.47 -14.28
CA PRO A 99 20.19 -18.43 -14.28
C PRO A 99 20.73 -17.28 -15.14
N GLY A 100 21.57 -16.43 -14.56
CA GLY A 100 22.12 -15.24 -15.22
C GLY A 100 21.17 -14.04 -15.31
N ALA A 101 20.00 -14.08 -14.64
CA ALA A 101 19.17 -12.90 -14.49
C ALA A 101 19.85 -11.87 -13.58
N HIS A 102 20.40 -10.84 -14.22
CA HIS A 102 20.77 -9.59 -13.58
C HIS A 102 19.71 -8.53 -13.89
N PRO A 103 19.22 -7.80 -12.88
CA PRO A 103 18.33 -6.68 -13.11
C PRO A 103 19.09 -5.48 -13.70
N ALA A 104 18.41 -4.73 -14.56
CA ALA A 104 18.86 -3.45 -15.08
C ALA A 104 18.69 -2.32 -14.05
N ALA A 105 17.74 -2.46 -13.12
CA ALA A 105 17.58 -1.61 -11.95
C ALA A 105 16.94 -2.38 -10.78
N VAL A 106 17.23 -1.94 -9.55
CA VAL A 106 16.52 -2.39 -8.33
C VAL A 106 15.67 -1.25 -7.80
N CYS A 107 14.37 -1.46 -7.66
CA CYS A 107 13.41 -0.44 -7.27
C CYS A 107 12.85 -0.76 -5.89
N HIS A 108 12.91 0.20 -4.98
CA HIS A 108 12.55 0.04 -3.58
C HIS A 108 11.31 0.86 -3.29
N ARG A 109 10.29 0.22 -2.71
CA ARG A 109 9.21 0.98 -2.05
C ARG A 109 9.76 1.65 -0.79
N ILE A 110 9.56 2.96 -0.68
CA ILE A 110 9.93 3.75 0.49
C ILE A 110 8.68 4.41 1.06
N VAL A 111 8.38 4.14 2.33
CA VAL A 111 7.15 4.64 2.98
C VAL A 111 7.14 6.18 3.03
N HIS A 112 8.26 6.81 3.36
CA HIS A 112 8.32 8.26 3.56
C HIS A 112 9.68 8.84 3.20
N GLY A 113 9.74 9.91 2.38
CA GLY A 113 11.01 10.57 1.99
C GLY A 113 11.36 11.84 2.76
N GLY A 114 10.69 12.11 3.90
CA GLY A 114 10.71 13.41 4.55
C GLY A 114 10.28 14.58 3.64
N PRO A 115 10.55 15.82 4.04
CA PRO A 115 10.12 17.00 3.30
C PRO A 115 10.89 17.21 1.99
N ARG A 116 12.10 16.64 1.87
CA ARG A 116 13.02 16.90 0.76
C ARG A 116 12.96 15.86 -0.38
N LEU A 117 12.54 14.63 -0.12
CA LEU A 117 12.39 13.61 -1.16
C LEU A 117 10.91 13.31 -1.38
N ARG A 118 10.32 14.01 -2.35
CA ARG A 118 8.89 13.90 -2.65
C ARG A 118 8.62 13.06 -3.91
N ASN A 119 9.51 13.12 -4.90
CA ASN A 119 9.38 12.40 -6.16
C ASN A 119 10.17 11.09 -6.13
N HIS A 120 9.71 10.10 -6.90
CA HIS A 120 10.51 8.92 -7.22
C HIS A 120 11.87 9.36 -7.80
N THR A 121 12.96 8.74 -7.36
CA THR A 121 14.30 9.19 -7.73
C THR A 121 15.29 8.05 -7.77
N ARG A 122 16.33 8.20 -8.60
CA ARG A 122 17.53 7.37 -8.51
C ARG A 122 18.21 7.60 -7.17
N VAL A 123 18.67 6.52 -6.56
CA VAL A 123 19.36 6.52 -5.27
C VAL A 123 20.81 6.92 -5.50
N THR A 124 21.22 7.98 -4.82
CA THR A 124 22.59 8.49 -4.76
C THR A 124 23.05 8.57 -3.30
N PRO A 125 24.34 8.80 -3.02
CA PRO A 125 24.79 9.06 -1.65
C PRO A 125 24.03 10.22 -0.96
N ASP A 126 23.66 11.26 -1.71
CA ASP A 126 22.89 12.40 -1.19
C ASP A 126 21.44 12.02 -0.86
N VAL A 127 20.82 11.15 -1.67
CA VAL A 127 19.49 10.61 -1.38
C VAL A 127 19.53 9.77 -0.11
N LEU A 128 20.51 8.88 0.05
CA LEU A 128 20.69 8.08 1.27
C LEU A 128 20.93 8.97 2.50
N SER A 129 21.77 9.99 2.39
CA SER A 129 21.99 10.98 3.45
C SER A 129 20.69 11.70 3.82
N THR A 130 19.89 12.08 2.82
CA THR A 130 18.60 12.74 3.04
C THR A 130 17.57 11.83 3.70
N LEU A 131 17.53 10.53 3.33
CA LEU A 131 16.69 9.54 4.00
C LEU A 131 17.08 9.36 5.47
N ARG A 132 18.38 9.24 5.77
CA ARG A 132 18.87 9.17 7.17
C ARG A 132 18.48 10.40 7.97
N ALA A 133 18.61 11.59 7.39
CA ALA A 133 18.19 12.84 8.02
C ALA A 133 16.66 12.95 8.21
N SER A 134 15.87 12.09 7.56
CA SER A 134 14.41 12.09 7.61
C SER A 134 13.84 10.99 8.51
N ILE A 135 14.67 10.20 9.21
CA ILE A 135 14.23 9.07 10.05
C ILE A 135 13.11 9.45 11.03
N HIS A 136 13.16 10.65 11.60
CA HIS A 136 12.15 11.15 12.53
C HIS A 136 10.73 11.30 11.94
N PHE A 137 10.57 11.30 10.61
CA PHE A 137 9.25 11.27 9.96
C PHE A 137 8.65 9.87 9.88
N ALA A 138 9.47 8.82 9.91
CA ALA A 138 9.03 7.44 9.81
C ALA A 138 10.01 6.49 10.54
N PRO A 139 10.15 6.61 11.87
CA PRO A 139 11.19 5.92 12.65
C PRO A 139 11.07 4.38 12.56
N LEU A 140 9.85 3.86 12.40
CA LEU A 140 9.58 2.43 12.28
C LEU A 140 9.80 1.86 10.86
N HIS A 141 10.02 2.71 9.85
CA HIS A 141 10.08 2.28 8.45
C HIS A 141 11.39 2.66 7.77
N LEU A 142 11.82 3.90 7.90
CA LEU A 142 12.99 4.41 7.20
C LEU A 142 14.29 3.65 7.51
N PRO A 143 14.60 3.29 8.77
CA PRO A 143 15.82 2.53 9.07
C PRO A 143 15.90 1.20 8.29
N ALA A 144 14.82 0.41 8.29
CA ALA A 144 14.77 -0.86 7.55
C ALA A 144 14.86 -0.65 6.03
N SER A 145 14.22 0.40 5.49
CA SER A 145 14.33 0.74 4.07
C SER A 145 15.75 1.16 3.67
N ILE A 146 16.46 1.90 4.52
CA ILE A 146 17.84 2.33 4.29
C ILE A 146 18.78 1.13 4.33
N GLU A 147 18.62 0.25 5.32
CA GLU A 147 19.38 -1.00 5.39
C GLU A 147 19.18 -1.84 4.13
N LEU A 148 17.94 -2.00 3.66
CA LEU A 148 17.64 -2.75 2.45
C LEU A 148 18.29 -2.15 1.19
N LEU A 149 18.33 -0.81 1.07
CA LEU A 149 19.03 -0.11 -0.01
C LEU A 149 20.55 -0.37 0.02
N GLU A 150 21.16 -0.31 1.20
CA GLU A 150 22.59 -0.57 1.38
C GLU A 150 22.95 -2.03 1.06
N GLN A 151 22.12 -2.97 1.51
CA GLN A 151 22.28 -4.39 1.23
C GLN A 151 22.10 -4.69 -0.26
N ALA A 152 21.08 -4.13 -0.90
CA ALA A 152 20.91 -4.23 -2.35
C ALA A 152 22.13 -3.65 -3.10
N GLY A 153 22.72 -2.56 -2.61
CA GLY A 153 23.94 -1.98 -3.19
C GLY A 153 25.16 -2.90 -3.06
N THR A 154 25.21 -3.72 -2.02
CA THR A 154 26.27 -4.73 -1.85
C THR A 154 26.05 -5.93 -2.77
N LEU A 155 24.80 -6.37 -2.93
CA LEU A 155 24.43 -7.52 -3.76
C LEU A 155 24.42 -7.21 -5.27
N PHE A 156 24.20 -5.95 -5.64
CA PHE A 156 24.10 -5.47 -7.02
C PHE A 156 24.93 -4.18 -7.23
N PRO A 157 26.27 -4.23 -7.11
CA PRO A 157 27.13 -3.04 -7.03
C PRO A 157 27.07 -2.13 -8.27
N ASP A 158 26.88 -2.71 -9.46
CA ASP A 158 26.83 -1.96 -10.72
C ASP A 158 25.39 -1.64 -11.19
N VAL A 159 24.39 -2.00 -10.40
CA VAL A 159 22.97 -1.84 -10.78
C VAL A 159 22.41 -0.56 -10.15
N PRO A 160 21.85 0.37 -10.94
CA PRO A 160 21.19 1.54 -10.39
C PRO A 160 20.00 1.16 -9.50
N GLN A 161 19.90 1.84 -8.36
CA GLN A 161 18.77 1.70 -7.45
C GLN A 161 17.82 2.88 -7.59
N ILE A 162 16.51 2.63 -7.49
CA ILE A 162 15.45 3.63 -7.57
C ILE A 162 14.62 3.58 -6.28
N ALA A 163 14.35 4.74 -5.68
CA ALA A 163 13.47 4.90 -4.54
C ALA A 163 12.08 5.36 -4.99
N CYS A 164 11.06 4.57 -4.72
CA CYS A 164 9.67 4.84 -5.06
C CYS A 164 8.83 5.13 -3.80
N PHE A 165 8.42 6.38 -3.60
CA PHE A 165 7.77 6.84 -2.37
C PHE A 165 6.24 6.65 -2.36
N ASP A 166 5.70 6.11 -1.27
CA ASP A 166 4.24 6.03 -1.03
C ASP A 166 3.58 7.41 -0.92
N THR A 167 4.36 8.44 -0.58
CA THR A 167 3.86 9.83 -0.41
C THR A 167 3.77 10.60 -1.73
N ALA A 168 4.35 10.08 -2.83
CA ALA A 168 4.52 10.84 -4.08
C ALA A 168 3.18 11.24 -4.73
N PHE A 169 2.23 10.32 -4.80
CA PHE A 169 0.90 10.55 -5.39
C PHE A 169 0.13 11.71 -4.71
N HIS A 170 0.35 11.87 -3.41
CA HIS A 170 -0.34 12.85 -2.57
C HIS A 170 0.25 14.26 -2.63
N GLN A 171 1.36 14.47 -3.37
CA GLN A 171 1.94 15.81 -3.55
C GLN A 171 0.94 16.82 -4.13
N THR A 172 -0.04 16.33 -4.88
CA THR A 172 -1.06 17.14 -5.55
C THR A 172 -2.13 17.69 -4.60
N MET A 173 -2.15 17.26 -3.32
CA MET A 173 -3.06 17.80 -2.32
C MET A 173 -2.85 19.32 -2.14
N PRO A 174 -3.93 20.12 -2.07
CA PRO A 174 -3.86 21.53 -1.78
C PRO A 174 -3.42 21.80 -0.34
N ALA A 175 -2.94 23.01 -0.07
CA ALA A 175 -2.44 23.41 1.26
C ALA A 175 -3.46 23.17 2.38
N VAL A 176 -4.76 23.39 2.13
CA VAL A 176 -5.83 23.16 3.11
C VAL A 176 -5.96 21.69 3.54
N ALA A 177 -5.60 20.74 2.68
CA ALA A 177 -5.58 19.31 3.01
C ALA A 177 -4.26 18.88 3.66
N LYS A 178 -3.17 19.64 3.46
CA LYS A 178 -1.85 19.34 4.03
C LYS A 178 -1.65 19.93 5.44
N GLN A 179 -2.20 21.12 5.69
CA GLN A 179 -1.92 21.88 6.90
C GLN A 179 -2.49 21.19 8.14
N LEU A 180 -1.63 20.97 9.14
CA LEU A 180 -2.03 20.52 10.47
C LEU A 180 -2.33 21.74 11.35
N PRO A 181 -3.33 21.68 12.25
CA PRO A 181 -3.72 22.81 13.12
C PRO A 181 -2.76 22.96 14.32
N ILE A 182 -1.47 23.20 14.03
CA ILE A 182 -0.36 23.33 14.99
C ILE A 182 0.42 24.62 14.72
N PRO A 183 1.31 25.07 15.64
CA PRO A 183 2.13 26.25 15.43
C PRO A 183 2.97 26.17 14.13
N SER A 184 2.96 27.26 13.35
CA SER A 184 3.56 27.32 12.01
C SER A 184 5.05 26.98 11.94
N ARG A 185 5.79 27.14 13.03
CA ARG A 185 7.21 26.74 13.13
C ARG A 185 7.43 25.26 12.80
N PHE A 186 6.51 24.38 13.18
CA PHE A 186 6.61 22.95 12.87
C PHE A 186 6.27 22.67 11.41
N SER A 187 5.30 23.40 10.83
CA SER A 187 5.03 23.31 9.39
C SER A 187 6.23 23.75 8.56
N ALA A 188 6.99 24.76 9.01
CA ALA A 188 8.26 25.16 8.37
C ALA A 188 9.35 24.08 8.43
N GLU A 189 9.28 23.16 9.41
CA GLU A 189 10.15 21.98 9.51
C GLU A 189 9.66 20.80 8.66
N GLY A 190 8.49 20.92 8.00
CA GLY A 190 7.90 19.87 7.18
C GLY A 190 6.87 19.01 7.90
N VAL A 191 6.38 19.43 9.07
CA VAL A 191 5.29 18.75 9.78
C VAL A 191 3.95 19.12 9.15
N GLU A 192 3.46 18.24 8.28
CA GLU A 192 2.22 18.36 7.52
C GLU A 192 1.61 16.97 7.26
N ARG A 193 0.44 16.91 6.63
CA ARG A 193 -0.13 15.66 6.10
C ARG A 193 0.61 15.27 4.82
N TYR A 194 1.12 14.04 4.79
CA TYR A 194 1.79 13.46 3.63
C TYR A 194 0.88 12.48 2.89
N GLY A 195 0.19 11.60 3.62
CA GLY A 195 -0.55 10.48 3.03
C GLY A 195 0.34 9.33 2.55
N PHE A 196 -0.20 8.12 2.53
CA PHE A 196 0.50 6.89 2.11
C PHE A 196 -0.43 5.98 1.31
N HIS A 197 0.10 4.85 0.85
CA HIS A 197 -0.51 4.00 -0.19
C HIS A 197 -0.64 4.71 -1.54
N GLY A 198 0.19 5.73 -1.81
CA GLY A 198 0.16 6.47 -3.06
C GLY A 198 0.45 5.59 -4.28
N LEU A 199 1.36 4.62 -4.17
CA LEU A 199 1.64 3.64 -5.24
C LEU A 199 0.41 2.78 -5.55
N SER A 200 -0.35 2.40 -4.52
CA SER A 200 -1.63 1.70 -4.71
C SER A 200 -2.61 2.60 -5.44
N TYR A 201 -2.85 3.82 -4.96
CA TYR A 201 -3.80 4.74 -5.59
C TYR A 201 -3.42 5.09 -7.03
N GLU A 202 -2.13 5.27 -7.31
CA GLU A 202 -1.64 5.46 -8.67
C GLU A 202 -1.96 4.25 -9.55
N SER A 203 -1.79 3.03 -9.04
CA SER A 203 -2.15 1.81 -9.78
C SER A 203 -3.65 1.79 -10.11
N LEU A 204 -4.52 2.18 -9.17
CA LEU A 204 -5.96 2.21 -9.38
C LEU A 204 -6.37 3.26 -10.42
N VAL A 205 -5.77 4.46 -10.37
CA VAL A 205 -6.01 5.51 -11.37
C VAL A 205 -5.63 5.01 -12.76
N ARG A 206 -4.45 4.40 -12.92
CA ARG A 206 -3.98 3.91 -14.22
C ARG A 206 -4.81 2.73 -14.74
N GLN A 207 -5.28 1.83 -13.86
CA GLN A 207 -6.17 0.74 -14.24
C GLN A 207 -7.54 1.21 -14.71
N LEU A 208 -8.10 2.22 -14.03
CA LEU A 208 -9.42 2.77 -14.35
C LEU A 208 -9.42 3.73 -15.54
N GLN A 209 -8.25 4.27 -15.91
CA GLN A 209 -8.09 5.15 -17.05
C GLN A 209 -7.66 4.32 -18.27
N THR A 210 -8.60 4.04 -19.18
CA THR A 210 -8.31 3.34 -20.44
C THR A 210 -8.48 4.28 -21.63
N GLU A 211 -7.99 3.87 -22.81
CA GLU A 211 -8.21 4.65 -24.04
C GLU A 211 -9.69 4.73 -24.41
N SER A 212 -10.48 3.72 -24.04
CA SER A 212 -11.91 3.62 -24.36
C SER A 212 -12.81 4.34 -23.37
N ASP A 213 -12.41 4.46 -22.09
CA ASP A 213 -13.22 5.03 -21.03
C ASP A 213 -12.46 6.08 -20.23
N PRO A 214 -12.96 7.34 -20.19
CA PRO A 214 -12.35 8.36 -19.36
C PRO A 214 -12.54 8.05 -17.88
N LEU A 215 -11.50 8.33 -17.10
CA LEU A 215 -11.55 8.25 -15.64
C LEU A 215 -12.66 9.15 -15.09
N PRO A 216 -13.54 8.66 -14.18
CA PRO A 216 -14.51 9.51 -13.51
C PRO A 216 -13.84 10.68 -12.79
N GLU A 217 -14.54 11.81 -12.72
CA GLU A 217 -13.95 13.05 -12.23
C GLU A 217 -13.66 13.00 -10.72
N ARG A 218 -14.61 12.52 -9.91
CA ARG A 218 -14.51 12.47 -8.44
C ARG A 218 -14.55 11.03 -7.96
N ILE A 219 -13.42 10.54 -7.47
CA ILE A 219 -13.28 9.16 -7.01
C ILE A 219 -12.87 9.14 -5.55
N VAL A 220 -13.47 8.27 -4.76
CA VAL A 220 -12.92 7.86 -3.48
C VAL A 220 -12.34 6.46 -3.62
N PHE A 221 -11.05 6.33 -3.32
CA PHE A 221 -10.40 5.04 -3.16
C PHE A 221 -10.34 4.68 -1.68
N ALA A 222 -10.73 3.45 -1.35
CA ALA A 222 -10.60 2.87 -0.02
C ALA A 222 -9.66 1.66 -0.08
N HIS A 223 -8.37 1.88 0.20
CA HIS A 223 -7.40 0.81 0.33
C HIS A 223 -7.45 0.27 1.76
N LEU A 224 -8.10 -0.87 1.95
CA LEU A 224 -8.34 -1.49 3.25
C LEU A 224 -7.51 -2.78 3.37
N GLY A 225 -6.59 -2.80 4.31
CA GLY A 225 -5.70 -3.92 4.61
C GLY A 225 -5.21 -3.85 6.06
N GLY A 226 -4.12 -4.55 6.38
CA GLY A 226 -3.49 -4.47 7.71
C GLY A 226 -3.14 -3.02 8.10
N GLY A 227 -2.66 -2.24 7.12
CA GLY A 227 -2.76 -0.78 7.11
C GLY A 227 -3.91 -0.36 6.20
N SER A 228 -4.70 0.63 6.62
CA SER A 228 -5.88 1.08 5.87
C SER A 228 -5.87 2.60 5.68
N SER A 229 -6.11 3.06 4.46
CA SER A 229 -6.29 4.48 4.17
C SER A 229 -7.34 4.70 3.09
N LEU A 230 -7.80 5.94 2.98
CA LEU A 230 -8.69 6.36 1.91
C LEU A 230 -8.14 7.64 1.27
N CYS A 231 -8.40 7.81 -0.02
CA CYS A 231 -7.94 8.96 -0.81
C CYS A 231 -9.08 9.53 -1.66
N GLY A 232 -9.27 10.84 -1.58
CA GLY A 232 -10.11 11.60 -2.49
C GLY A 232 -9.30 11.98 -3.72
N VAL A 233 -9.76 11.58 -4.90
CA VAL A 233 -9.08 11.80 -6.18
C VAL A 233 -9.98 12.61 -7.09
N LEU A 234 -9.48 13.76 -7.54
CA LEU A 234 -10.14 14.64 -8.49
C LEU A 234 -9.34 14.66 -9.80
N ARG A 235 -9.95 14.20 -10.89
CA ARG A 235 -9.33 14.13 -12.23
C ARG A 235 -7.97 13.42 -12.20
N GLY A 236 -7.91 12.26 -11.54
CA GLY A 236 -6.71 11.45 -11.41
C GLY A 236 -5.65 11.97 -10.44
N ARG A 237 -5.91 13.08 -9.72
CA ARG A 237 -4.97 13.67 -8.76
C ARG A 237 -5.51 13.58 -7.33
N SER A 238 -4.64 13.24 -6.38
CA SER A 238 -5.00 13.25 -4.96
C SER A 238 -5.29 14.67 -4.48
N VAL A 239 -6.46 14.87 -3.88
CA VAL A 239 -6.85 16.15 -3.27
C VAL A 239 -7.01 16.05 -1.76
N ASP A 240 -7.19 14.85 -1.23
CA ASP A 240 -7.25 14.60 0.20
C ASP A 240 -6.96 13.11 0.51
N THR A 241 -6.55 12.80 1.73
CA THR A 241 -6.23 11.44 2.19
C THR A 241 -6.38 11.33 3.70
N THR A 242 -6.70 10.13 4.19
CA THR A 242 -6.97 9.91 5.62
C THR A 242 -5.70 9.79 6.45
N MET A 243 -4.63 9.21 5.91
CA MET A 243 -3.37 9.12 6.66
C MET A 243 -2.69 10.48 6.77
N GLY A 244 -2.10 10.75 7.93
CA GLY A 244 -1.58 12.07 8.30
C GLY A 244 -0.10 12.27 7.96
N LEU A 245 0.64 12.76 8.96
CA LEU A 245 2.10 12.80 8.99
C LEU A 245 2.70 11.39 8.93
N THR A 246 2.05 10.43 9.59
CA THR A 246 2.48 9.04 9.69
C THR A 246 1.38 8.08 9.24
N PRO A 247 1.71 6.81 8.92
CA PRO A 247 0.72 5.79 8.57
C PRO A 247 -0.20 5.36 9.72
N ALA A 248 -0.08 5.96 10.91
CA ALA A 248 -0.94 5.65 12.06
C ALA A 248 -2.23 6.49 12.10
N GLY A 249 -2.27 7.62 11.40
CA GLY A 249 -3.45 8.48 11.33
C GLY A 249 -4.53 7.97 10.35
N GLY A 250 -5.74 8.50 10.48
CA GLY A 250 -6.89 8.17 9.66
C GLY A 250 -7.86 7.19 10.32
N VAL A 251 -8.30 6.18 9.56
CA VAL A 251 -9.19 5.14 10.11
C VAL A 251 -8.41 4.18 11.03
N PRO A 252 -9.06 3.56 12.04
CA PRO A 252 -8.45 2.47 12.81
C PRO A 252 -7.97 1.37 11.87
N MET A 253 -6.89 0.67 12.21
CA MET A 253 -6.30 -0.38 11.38
C MET A 253 -6.15 -1.66 12.20
N ALA A 254 -5.51 -2.70 11.66
CA ALA A 254 -5.36 -3.98 12.36
C ALA A 254 -4.76 -3.79 13.77
N THR A 255 -3.67 -3.03 13.87
CA THR A 255 -2.96 -2.76 15.14
C THR A 255 -2.72 -1.28 15.42
N ARG A 256 -3.16 -0.39 14.52
CA ARG A 256 -2.95 1.06 14.65
C ARG A 256 -4.22 1.76 15.08
N THR A 257 -4.06 2.81 15.88
CA THR A 257 -5.18 3.56 16.46
C THR A 257 -6.10 4.19 15.42
N GLY A 258 -5.54 4.66 14.30
CA GLY A 258 -6.18 5.70 13.52
C GLY A 258 -6.12 7.04 14.28
N ASP A 259 -6.99 7.96 13.91
CA ASP A 259 -7.11 9.26 14.57
C ASP A 259 -7.62 9.12 16.01
N LEU A 260 -6.91 9.78 16.93
CA LEU A 260 -7.29 9.93 18.33
C LEU A 260 -7.35 11.40 18.70
N ASP A 261 -8.15 11.71 19.72
CA ASP A 261 -8.02 12.99 20.42
C ASP A 261 -6.58 13.10 20.98
N PRO A 262 -5.82 14.16 20.67
CA PRO A 262 -4.48 14.38 21.22
C PRO A 262 -4.41 14.31 22.76
N GLY A 263 -5.51 14.65 23.44
CA GLY A 263 -5.66 14.54 24.89
C GLY A 263 -5.53 13.11 25.43
N VAL A 264 -5.82 12.08 24.63
CA VAL A 264 -5.70 10.67 25.02
C VAL A 264 -4.25 10.30 25.32
N LEU A 265 -3.31 10.68 24.43
CA LEU A 265 -1.88 10.39 24.63
C LEU A 265 -1.35 11.12 25.88
N LEU A 266 -1.78 12.36 26.11
CA LEU A 266 -1.41 13.13 27.30
C LEU A 266 -1.98 12.51 28.58
N PHE A 267 -3.22 12.01 28.53
CA PHE A 267 -3.86 11.33 29.64
C PHE A 267 -3.11 10.05 29.99
N LEU A 268 -2.80 9.21 28.99
CA LEU A 268 -2.09 7.94 29.19
C LEU A 268 -0.68 8.16 29.73
N ALA A 269 0.08 9.11 29.18
CA ALA A 269 1.40 9.48 29.68
C ALA A 269 1.35 9.86 31.17
N ARG A 270 0.38 10.70 31.56
CA ARG A 270 0.27 11.19 32.95
C ARG A 270 -0.28 10.15 33.90
N ARG A 271 -1.27 9.37 33.47
CA ARG A 271 -2.04 8.46 34.34
C ARG A 271 -1.37 7.09 34.45
N ALA A 272 -0.92 6.54 33.34
CA ALA A 272 -0.30 5.23 33.25
C ALA A 272 1.23 5.30 33.25
N GLY A 273 1.82 6.51 33.21
CA GLY A 273 3.27 6.69 33.25
C GLY A 273 3.98 6.24 31.97
N LEU A 274 3.25 6.12 30.85
CA LEU A 274 3.80 5.66 29.58
C LEU A 274 4.83 6.65 29.04
N SER A 275 5.97 6.12 28.64
CA SER A 275 7.02 6.86 27.92
C SER A 275 6.62 7.14 26.46
N LEU A 276 7.43 7.92 25.74
CA LEU A 276 7.20 8.14 24.31
C LEU A 276 7.30 6.83 23.51
N ASP A 277 8.22 5.95 23.87
CA ASP A 277 8.42 4.66 23.21
C ASP A 277 7.24 3.70 23.49
N ASP A 278 6.69 3.73 24.71
CA ASP A 278 5.48 2.97 25.06
C ASP A 278 4.27 3.47 24.26
N LEU A 279 4.13 4.79 24.13
CA LEU A 279 3.05 5.38 23.34
C LEU A 279 3.21 5.10 21.85
N GLU A 280 4.43 5.16 21.31
CA GLU A 280 4.70 4.80 19.91
C GLU A 280 4.37 3.33 19.63
N THR A 281 4.76 2.45 20.57
CA THR A 281 4.44 1.01 20.51
C THR A 281 2.93 0.79 20.53
N MET A 282 2.23 1.42 21.48
CA MET A 282 0.77 1.33 21.58
C MET A 282 0.10 1.79 20.29
N VAL A 283 0.48 2.97 19.78
CA VAL A 283 -0.13 3.58 18.58
C VAL A 283 0.04 2.71 17.33
N ASN A 284 1.15 1.98 17.21
CA ASN A 284 1.49 1.23 15.99
C ASN A 284 1.21 -0.27 16.07
N HIS A 285 1.24 -0.87 17.27
CA HIS A 285 1.29 -2.33 17.43
C HIS A 285 0.25 -2.92 18.39
N GLU A 286 -0.25 -2.17 19.37
CA GLU A 286 -1.12 -2.72 20.43
C GLU A 286 -2.54 -2.16 20.42
N ALA A 287 -2.86 -1.31 19.43
CA ALA A 287 -4.15 -0.64 19.32
C ALA A 287 -4.99 -1.20 18.16
N GLY A 288 -5.82 -0.34 17.55
CA GLY A 288 -6.64 -0.70 16.41
C GLY A 288 -7.65 -1.79 16.74
N LEU A 289 -7.94 -2.64 15.76
CA LEU A 289 -8.89 -3.73 15.91
C LEU A 289 -8.39 -4.79 16.91
N ALA A 290 -7.09 -5.09 16.89
CA ALA A 290 -6.47 -6.03 17.81
C ALA A 290 -6.62 -5.60 19.27
N GLY A 291 -6.39 -4.33 19.58
CA GLY A 291 -6.54 -3.78 20.92
C GLY A 291 -7.98 -3.84 21.45
N ILE A 292 -8.98 -3.78 20.55
CA ILE A 292 -10.41 -3.86 20.93
C ILE A 292 -10.85 -5.32 21.06
N ALA A 293 -10.42 -6.18 20.14
CA ALA A 293 -10.87 -7.57 20.05
C ALA A 293 -10.06 -8.55 20.92
N GLY A 294 -9.14 -8.05 21.75
CA GLY A 294 -8.35 -8.87 22.66
C GLY A 294 -7.23 -9.66 21.99
N GLY A 295 -6.71 -9.19 20.85
CA GLY A 295 -5.44 -9.67 20.28
C GLY A 295 -5.39 -9.87 18.77
N SER A 296 -6.52 -10.06 18.08
CA SER A 296 -6.52 -10.21 16.61
C SER A 296 -7.02 -8.96 15.90
N GLY A 297 -6.20 -8.44 14.98
CA GLY A 297 -6.58 -7.37 14.07
C GLY A 297 -6.99 -7.85 12.68
N ASP A 298 -7.01 -9.17 12.46
CA ASP A 298 -7.36 -9.77 11.17
C ASP A 298 -8.88 -9.77 10.97
N MET A 299 -9.35 -9.15 9.89
CA MET A 299 -10.79 -8.96 9.65
C MET A 299 -11.54 -10.29 9.52
N GLN A 300 -10.95 -11.31 8.88
CA GLN A 300 -11.60 -12.60 8.74
C GLN A 300 -11.71 -13.33 10.08
N GLN A 301 -10.71 -13.18 10.95
CA GLN A 301 -10.77 -13.72 12.32
C GLN A 301 -11.81 -12.99 13.16
N LEU A 302 -11.93 -11.67 13.04
CA LEU A 302 -12.97 -10.90 13.75
C LEU A 302 -14.37 -11.35 13.36
N GLU A 303 -14.64 -11.50 12.06
CA GLU A 303 -15.92 -12.00 11.55
C GLU A 303 -16.23 -13.43 12.03
N LYS A 304 -15.22 -14.31 12.07
CA LYS A 304 -15.40 -15.66 12.63
C LYS A 304 -15.66 -15.61 14.13
N GLN A 305 -14.89 -14.80 14.86
CA GLN A 305 -14.97 -14.68 16.30
C GLN A 305 -16.30 -14.07 16.75
N SER A 306 -16.85 -13.08 16.04
CA SER A 306 -18.15 -12.47 16.36
C SER A 306 -19.32 -13.47 16.31
N HIS A 307 -19.17 -14.56 15.54
CA HIS A 307 -20.18 -15.59 15.34
C HIS A 307 -19.79 -16.97 15.91
N ALA A 308 -18.64 -17.07 16.60
CA ALA A 308 -18.12 -18.32 17.12
C ALA A 308 -19.05 -18.94 18.19
N PRO A 309 -19.59 -20.17 17.98
CA PRO A 309 -20.47 -20.83 18.94
C PRO A 309 -19.76 -21.15 20.27
N ASP A 310 -18.46 -21.39 20.21
CA ASP A 310 -17.57 -21.75 21.33
C ASP A 310 -16.88 -20.54 21.99
N GLY A 311 -17.03 -19.33 21.44
CA GLY A 311 -16.52 -18.10 22.04
C GLY A 311 -17.24 -17.71 23.35
N THR A 312 -16.59 -16.90 24.20
CA THR A 312 -17.30 -16.31 25.35
C THR A 312 -18.23 -15.19 24.86
N PRO A 313 -19.32 -14.87 25.58
CA PRO A 313 -20.16 -13.72 25.23
C PRO A 313 -19.36 -12.41 25.10
N GLN A 314 -18.32 -12.23 25.93
CA GLN A 314 -17.45 -11.07 25.89
C GLN A 314 -16.58 -11.04 24.62
N SER A 315 -15.90 -12.14 24.28
CA SER A 315 -15.01 -12.17 23.13
C SER A 315 -15.75 -11.98 21.81
N ARG A 316 -17.01 -12.44 21.72
CA ARG A 316 -17.90 -12.17 20.57
C ARG A 316 -18.27 -10.69 20.49
N ALA A 317 -18.61 -10.07 21.61
CA ALA A 317 -19.00 -8.66 21.67
C ALA A 317 -17.84 -7.72 21.32
N GLU A 318 -16.63 -8.03 21.78
CA GLU A 318 -15.40 -7.28 21.47
C GLU A 318 -15.05 -7.36 19.97
N ALA A 319 -15.14 -8.56 19.36
CA ALA A 319 -14.92 -8.73 17.93
C ALA A 319 -15.98 -7.99 17.08
N ALA A 320 -17.25 -8.08 17.46
CA ALA A 320 -18.33 -7.35 16.80
C ALA A 320 -18.14 -5.82 16.92
N LEU A 321 -17.74 -5.33 18.09
CA LEU A 321 -17.44 -3.92 18.31
C LEU A 321 -16.28 -3.44 17.43
N ALA A 322 -15.20 -4.22 17.32
CA ALA A 322 -14.07 -3.89 16.46
C ALA A 322 -14.49 -3.81 14.99
N PHE A 323 -15.27 -4.78 14.51
CA PHE A 323 -15.83 -4.79 13.16
C PHE A 323 -16.69 -3.55 12.89
N ASP A 324 -17.67 -3.28 13.76
CA ASP A 324 -18.61 -2.16 13.60
C ASP A 324 -17.89 -0.81 13.66
N LEU A 325 -16.89 -0.67 14.55
CA LEU A 325 -16.07 0.53 14.65
C LEU A 325 -15.29 0.78 13.35
N PHE A 326 -14.71 -0.26 12.75
CA PHE A 326 -14.01 -0.13 11.48
C PHE A 326 -14.96 0.28 10.37
N ALA A 327 -16.12 -0.39 10.26
CA ALA A 327 -17.12 -0.09 9.23
C ALA A 327 -17.62 1.36 9.31
N ILE A 328 -17.95 1.87 10.51
CA ILE A 328 -18.39 3.27 10.66
C ILE A 328 -17.25 4.25 10.43
N ALA A 329 -16.01 3.94 10.83
CA ALA A 329 -14.86 4.80 10.60
C ALA A 329 -14.57 4.97 9.10
N VAL A 330 -14.59 3.88 8.35
CA VAL A 330 -14.42 3.89 6.88
C VAL A 330 -15.56 4.68 6.23
N ALA A 331 -16.82 4.45 6.61
CA ALA A 331 -17.96 5.20 6.07
C ALA A 331 -17.87 6.71 6.34
N LYS A 332 -17.48 7.10 7.56
CA LYS A 332 -17.24 8.51 7.92
C LYS A 332 -16.10 9.12 7.12
N ALA A 333 -15.02 8.38 6.92
CA ALA A 333 -13.89 8.84 6.10
C ALA A 333 -14.31 9.06 4.64
N ILE A 334 -15.06 8.14 4.05
CA ILE A 334 -15.62 8.30 2.70
C ILE A 334 -16.47 9.57 2.64
N ALA A 335 -17.42 9.73 3.58
CA ALA A 335 -18.27 10.92 3.64
C ALA A 335 -17.47 12.22 3.75
N GLY A 336 -16.40 12.25 4.55
CA GLY A 336 -15.49 13.39 4.65
C GLY A 336 -14.79 13.70 3.34
N LEU A 337 -14.28 12.69 2.63
CA LEU A 337 -13.63 12.85 1.33
C LEU A 337 -14.60 13.33 0.24
N VAL A 338 -15.88 12.92 0.31
CA VAL A 338 -16.93 13.44 -0.59
C VAL A 338 -17.12 14.96 -0.41
N VAL A 339 -16.96 15.48 0.81
CA VAL A 339 -16.97 16.93 1.06
C VAL A 339 -15.77 17.59 0.37
N SER A 340 -14.57 17.05 0.53
CA SER A 340 -13.35 17.55 -0.13
C SER A 340 -13.45 17.52 -1.67
N LEU A 341 -14.21 16.58 -2.23
CA LEU A 341 -14.43 16.42 -3.67
C LEU A 341 -15.63 17.18 -4.22
N HIS A 342 -16.50 17.73 -3.37
CA HIS A 342 -17.81 18.28 -3.73
C HIS A 342 -18.68 17.29 -4.53
N GLY A 343 -18.67 16.02 -4.12
CA GLY A 343 -19.45 14.94 -4.75
C GLY A 343 -18.66 13.66 -4.92
N LEU A 344 -19.30 12.66 -5.52
CA LEU A 344 -18.75 11.33 -5.72
C LEU A 344 -19.30 10.73 -7.00
N ASP A 345 -18.41 10.34 -7.92
CA ASP A 345 -18.75 9.69 -9.17
C ASP A 345 -18.40 8.20 -9.16
N LEU A 346 -17.45 7.77 -8.31
CA LEU A 346 -17.05 6.38 -8.17
C LEU A 346 -16.47 6.14 -6.77
N LEU A 347 -16.86 5.03 -6.13
CA LEU A 347 -16.20 4.49 -4.94
C LEU A 347 -15.51 3.17 -5.31
N VAL A 348 -14.26 3.00 -4.91
CA VAL A 348 -13.49 1.79 -5.20
C VAL A 348 -12.91 1.23 -3.90
N PHE A 349 -13.15 -0.05 -3.64
CA PHE A 349 -12.47 -0.81 -2.60
C PHE A 349 -11.25 -1.53 -3.18
N ALA A 350 -10.15 -1.50 -2.45
CA ALA A 350 -8.89 -2.16 -2.79
C ALA A 350 -8.20 -2.65 -1.50
N GLY A 351 -7.10 -3.40 -1.65
CA GLY A 351 -6.36 -3.94 -0.52
C GLY A 351 -7.03 -5.20 0.05
N GLY A 352 -6.27 -6.02 0.77
CA GLY A 352 -6.72 -7.37 1.15
C GLY A 352 -8.07 -7.43 1.89
N ILE A 353 -8.37 -6.47 2.78
CA ILE A 353 -9.68 -6.40 3.43
C ILE A 353 -10.75 -5.89 2.46
N GLY A 354 -10.44 -4.84 1.69
CA GLY A 354 -11.38 -4.23 0.74
C GLY A 354 -11.77 -5.17 -0.40
N GLU A 355 -10.85 -6.04 -0.82
CA GLU A 355 -11.05 -7.04 -1.87
C GLU A 355 -11.80 -8.28 -1.34
N HIS A 356 -11.51 -8.74 -0.13
CA HIS A 356 -12.00 -10.06 0.31
C HIS A 356 -13.14 -10.04 1.33
N SER A 357 -13.36 -8.95 2.08
CA SER A 357 -14.46 -8.88 3.06
C SER A 357 -15.74 -8.31 2.46
N ALA A 358 -16.56 -9.19 1.87
CA ALA A 358 -17.91 -8.84 1.44
C ALA A 358 -18.80 -8.32 2.59
N PRO A 359 -18.76 -8.91 3.82
CA PRO A 359 -19.53 -8.39 4.95
C PRO A 359 -19.14 -6.96 5.33
N LEU A 360 -17.84 -6.65 5.37
CA LEU A 360 -17.39 -5.28 5.70
C LEU A 360 -17.86 -4.29 4.63
N ARG A 361 -17.68 -4.59 3.34
CA ARG A 361 -18.16 -3.71 2.26
C ARG A 361 -19.65 -3.44 2.41
N ALA A 362 -20.47 -4.46 2.69
CA ALA A 362 -21.89 -4.29 2.92
C ALA A 362 -22.18 -3.36 4.11
N ALA A 363 -21.52 -3.57 5.25
CA ALA A 363 -21.68 -2.74 6.45
C ALA A 363 -21.25 -1.28 6.25
N VAL A 364 -20.20 -1.02 5.45
CA VAL A 364 -19.77 0.33 5.07
C VAL A 364 -20.80 0.98 4.14
N LEU A 365 -21.22 0.27 3.09
CA LEU A 365 -22.10 0.80 2.06
C LEU A 365 -23.52 1.07 2.56
N GLU A 366 -24.03 0.27 3.50
CA GLU A 366 -25.30 0.53 4.19
C GLU A 366 -25.31 1.92 4.83
N LYS A 367 -24.21 2.30 5.51
CA LYS A 367 -24.05 3.61 6.17
C LYS A 367 -23.93 4.76 5.17
N LEU A 368 -23.60 4.46 3.91
CA LEU A 368 -23.47 5.41 2.81
C LEU A 368 -24.72 5.49 1.91
N ALA A 369 -25.80 4.78 2.25
CA ALA A 369 -27.08 4.88 1.54
C ALA A 369 -27.59 6.34 1.36
N PRO A 370 -27.37 7.30 2.29
CA PRO A 370 -27.75 8.70 2.08
C PRO A 370 -27.07 9.38 0.87
N PHE A 371 -25.92 8.88 0.41
CA PHE A 371 -25.25 9.35 -0.81
C PHE A 371 -25.85 8.74 -2.09
N GLY A 372 -26.91 7.93 -1.97
CA GLY A 372 -27.55 7.25 -3.08
C GLY A 372 -26.82 5.99 -3.55
N ILE A 373 -25.92 5.46 -2.73
CA ILE A 373 -25.25 4.18 -2.99
C ILE A 373 -26.20 3.03 -2.69
N ARG A 374 -26.33 2.09 -3.62
CA ARG A 374 -27.12 0.87 -3.47
C ARG A 374 -26.27 -0.33 -3.85
N ILE A 375 -26.00 -1.19 -2.87
CA ILE A 375 -25.21 -2.40 -3.05
C ILE A 375 -26.04 -3.50 -3.73
N ASP A 376 -25.42 -4.21 -4.67
CA ASP A 376 -25.91 -5.49 -5.17
C ASP A 376 -25.32 -6.60 -4.28
N ALA A 377 -26.16 -7.23 -3.48
CA ALA A 377 -25.71 -8.22 -2.50
C ALA A 377 -25.11 -9.47 -3.15
N GLU A 378 -25.63 -9.91 -4.31
CA GLU A 378 -25.13 -11.08 -5.01
C GLU A 378 -23.80 -10.78 -5.69
N ALA A 379 -23.66 -9.63 -6.35
CA ALA A 379 -22.39 -9.20 -6.94
C ALA A 379 -21.31 -8.99 -5.86
N ASN A 380 -21.67 -8.41 -4.72
CA ASN A 380 -20.74 -8.20 -3.60
C ASN A 380 -20.16 -9.51 -3.04
N VAL A 381 -20.95 -10.60 -3.03
CA VAL A 381 -20.50 -11.92 -2.56
C VAL A 381 -19.77 -12.71 -3.65
N ARG A 382 -20.18 -12.61 -4.91
CA ARG A 382 -19.54 -13.32 -6.04
C ARG A 382 -18.13 -12.84 -6.33
N HIS A 383 -17.80 -11.59 -6.00
CA HIS A 383 -16.45 -11.07 -6.17
C HIS A 383 -15.41 -11.98 -5.49
N GLY A 384 -14.40 -12.42 -6.25
CA GLY A 384 -13.40 -13.39 -5.80
C GLY A 384 -13.68 -14.86 -6.18
N ALA A 385 -14.84 -15.18 -6.78
CA ALA A 385 -15.18 -16.52 -7.29
C ALA A 385 -14.90 -16.70 -8.81
N GLY A 386 -13.92 -15.96 -9.36
CA GLY A 386 -13.48 -16.08 -10.75
C GLY A 386 -14.34 -15.35 -11.80
N SER A 387 -15.23 -14.41 -11.42
CA SER A 387 -16.01 -13.59 -12.36
C SER A 387 -15.49 -12.17 -12.50
N SER A 388 -15.42 -11.68 -13.73
CA SER A 388 -15.04 -10.32 -14.19
C SER A 388 -16.09 -9.24 -13.90
N GLU A 389 -16.77 -9.31 -12.75
CA GLU A 389 -17.80 -8.35 -12.35
C GLU A 389 -17.25 -7.45 -11.22
N ASP A 390 -16.45 -6.46 -11.62
CA ASP A 390 -15.81 -5.54 -10.68
C ASP A 390 -16.75 -4.47 -10.12
N CYS A 391 -18.03 -4.47 -10.50
CA CYS A 391 -19.05 -3.55 -9.99
C CYS A 391 -20.00 -4.25 -9.01
N ILE A 392 -20.09 -3.73 -7.78
CA ILE A 392 -20.90 -4.29 -6.69
C ILE A 392 -22.09 -3.40 -6.30
N SER A 393 -22.39 -2.39 -7.10
CA SER A 393 -23.58 -1.54 -6.94
C SER A 393 -24.64 -1.91 -7.95
N THR A 394 -25.91 -1.78 -7.57
CA THR A 394 -27.04 -2.02 -8.47
C THR A 394 -27.06 -0.99 -9.62
N ALA A 395 -27.73 -1.33 -10.73
CA ALA A 395 -27.90 -0.42 -11.86
C ALA A 395 -28.66 0.88 -11.53
N ASN A 396 -29.42 0.91 -10.43
CA ASN A 396 -30.12 2.11 -9.94
C ASN A 396 -29.37 2.86 -8.82
N SER A 397 -28.12 2.48 -8.53
CA SER A 397 -27.24 3.25 -7.65
C SER A 397 -26.84 4.58 -8.32
N LYS A 398 -26.83 5.67 -7.55
CA LYS A 398 -26.35 6.97 -8.08
C LYS A 398 -24.84 7.01 -8.28
N VAL A 399 -24.13 6.21 -7.49
CA VAL A 399 -22.68 6.12 -7.50
C VAL A 399 -22.32 4.66 -7.73
N PRO A 400 -21.61 4.32 -8.82
CA PRO A 400 -21.05 3.00 -8.99
C PRO A 400 -20.04 2.68 -7.88
N VAL A 401 -20.04 1.43 -7.42
CA VAL A 401 -19.05 0.93 -6.47
C VAL A 401 -18.30 -0.22 -7.11
N ARG A 402 -16.97 -0.15 -7.11
CA ARG A 402 -16.11 -1.18 -7.67
C ARG A 402 -15.15 -1.79 -6.67
N ILE A 403 -14.66 -2.98 -7.00
CA ILE A 403 -13.53 -3.59 -6.31
C ILE A 403 -12.41 -3.73 -7.33
N VAL A 404 -11.22 -3.22 -7.01
CA VAL A 404 -10.08 -3.22 -7.93
C VAL A 404 -8.83 -3.59 -7.14
N ARG A 405 -8.09 -4.58 -7.63
CA ARG A 405 -6.85 -5.02 -7.01
C ARG A 405 -5.76 -3.97 -7.21
N ALA A 406 -5.08 -3.60 -6.13
CA ALA A 406 -3.92 -2.72 -6.22
C ALA A 406 -2.71 -3.49 -6.79
N GLU A 407 -2.03 -2.89 -7.78
CA GLU A 407 -0.86 -3.48 -8.45
C GLU A 407 0.36 -2.57 -8.26
N GLU A 408 0.72 -2.34 -6.99
CA GLU A 408 1.82 -1.45 -6.57
C GLU A 408 3.14 -1.79 -7.25
N ASP A 409 3.48 -3.09 -7.32
CA ASP A 409 4.77 -3.54 -7.85
C ASP A 409 4.93 -3.21 -9.34
N LEU A 410 3.84 -3.21 -10.12
CA LEU A 410 3.86 -2.80 -11.53
C LEU A 410 4.10 -1.29 -11.67
N VAL A 411 3.50 -0.47 -10.80
CA VAL A 411 3.75 0.98 -10.78
C VAL A 411 5.21 1.26 -10.43
N ILE A 412 5.77 0.55 -9.45
CA ILE A 412 7.18 0.66 -9.08
C ILE A 412 8.08 0.26 -10.26
N ALA A 413 7.78 -0.86 -10.93
CA ALA A 413 8.54 -1.32 -12.09
C ALA A 413 8.53 -0.29 -13.22
N ALA A 414 7.36 0.26 -13.56
CA ALA A 414 7.20 1.27 -14.61
C ALA A 414 7.95 2.59 -14.29
N HIS A 415 7.89 3.06 -13.05
CA HIS A 415 8.70 4.22 -12.61
C HIS A 415 10.20 3.92 -12.68
N GLY A 416 10.59 2.72 -12.24
CA GLY A 416 11.96 2.24 -12.33
C GLY A 416 12.51 2.27 -13.75
N ARG A 417 11.73 1.76 -14.71
CA ARG A 417 12.07 1.78 -16.13
C ARG A 417 12.19 3.20 -16.67
N THR A 418 11.25 4.07 -16.32
CA THR A 418 11.27 5.47 -16.76
C THR A 418 12.52 6.20 -16.27
N LEU A 419 12.88 6.04 -14.99
CA LEU A 419 14.05 6.67 -14.37
C LEU A 419 15.40 6.01 -14.74
N LEU A 420 15.36 4.85 -15.38
CA LEU A 420 16.56 4.22 -15.94
C LEU A 420 16.96 4.82 -17.29
N HIS A 421 15.98 5.31 -18.06
CA HIS A 421 16.15 5.80 -19.43
C HIS A 421 16.07 7.33 -19.59
N GLY A 422 15.54 8.04 -18.60
CA GLY A 422 15.54 9.51 -18.52
C GLY A 422 16.66 10.01 -17.63
#